data_AF-G0W5L7-F1
#
_entry.id   AF-G0W5L7-F1
#
_cell.length_a   1.000
_cell.length_b   1.000
_cell.length_c   1.000
_cell.angle_alpha   90.00
_cell.angle_beta   90.00
_cell.angle_gamma   90.00
#
_symmetry.space_group_name_H-M   'P 1'
#
loop_
_entity.id
_entity.type
_entity.pdbx_description
1 polymer ?
#
loop_
_entity_poly.entity_id
_entity_poly.type
_entity_poly.pdbx_seq_one_letter_code
_entity_poly.pdbx_strand_id
1 'polypeptide(L)'
;MLFVLYLIVGFLLSFAKCTTIKGKLDLPFVNISNFSISRTYFSLYQIGNYSTNEPYYKKTGLQDSDGNFEFSNLPINSGINETTHFVLYSTSLDFNLKPNRILIEFKELENGTITSKAFKNFFGREYFPSNDIIHPEHLEAIEMEPYITISEVNMAPYRSYFQVRNVGILQSGPLASILNSRWKSAAVLSVILLAIFPFLVEKFDPETTKAMKQEALAKKRKNISILHR
;
A
#
# COMPACT_ATOMS: atom_id res chain seq x y z
N MET A 1 9.07 44.55 -46.43
CA MET A 1 8.05 43.70 -45.77
C MET A 1 8.51 42.26 -45.55
N LEU A 2 9.00 41.56 -46.59
CA LEU A 2 9.46 40.16 -46.50
C LEU A 2 10.63 39.94 -45.50
N PHE A 3 11.59 40.87 -45.45
CA PHE A 3 12.74 40.77 -44.53
C PHE A 3 12.34 40.92 -43.04
N VAL A 4 11.37 41.79 -42.77
CA VAL A 4 10.81 41.99 -41.42
C VAL A 4 10.01 40.75 -41.00
N LEU A 5 9.24 40.16 -41.92
CA LEU A 5 8.54 38.89 -41.68
C LEU A 5 9.53 37.75 -41.37
N TYR A 6 10.66 37.69 -42.09
CA TYR A 6 11.69 36.67 -41.86
C TYR A 6 12.39 36.83 -40.50
N LEU A 7 12.64 38.07 -40.07
CA LEU A 7 13.19 38.38 -38.74
C LEU A 7 12.21 38.03 -37.62
N ILE A 8 10.92 38.31 -37.80
CA ILE A 8 9.87 37.96 -36.82
C ILE A 8 9.71 36.44 -36.73
N VAL A 9 9.68 35.73 -37.86
CA VAL A 9 9.58 34.26 -37.88
C VAL A 9 10.85 33.62 -37.30
N GLY A 10 12.04 34.14 -37.62
CA GLY A 10 13.30 33.68 -37.04
C GLY A 10 13.37 33.88 -35.53
N PHE A 11 12.84 35.00 -35.01
CA PHE A 11 12.77 35.26 -33.57
C PHE A 11 11.75 34.36 -32.87
N LEU A 12 10.60 34.09 -33.50
CA LEU A 12 9.56 33.19 -32.97
C LEU A 12 10.00 31.72 -32.93
N LEU A 13 10.89 31.30 -33.83
CA LEU A 13 11.45 29.93 -33.85
C LEU A 13 12.56 29.72 -32.82
N SER A 14 13.10 30.78 -32.23
CA SER A 14 14.35 30.72 -31.45
C SER A 14 14.19 30.31 -29.97
N PHE A 15 12.97 30.19 -29.42
CA PHE A 15 12.79 30.03 -27.97
C PHE A 15 11.66 29.09 -27.54
N ALA A 16 11.72 27.83 -27.93
CA ALA A 16 10.99 26.79 -27.21
C ALA A 16 11.83 25.51 -27.11
N LYS A 17 12.73 25.44 -26.13
CA LYS A 17 13.32 24.15 -25.72
C LYS A 17 12.21 23.32 -25.08
N CYS A 18 11.62 22.41 -25.86
CA CYS A 18 10.58 21.51 -25.37
C CYS A 18 11.25 20.29 -24.74
N THR A 19 11.17 20.18 -23.42
CA THR A 19 11.60 18.97 -22.71
C THR A 19 10.38 18.14 -22.35
N THR A 20 10.55 16.82 -22.42
CA THR A 20 9.51 15.86 -22.10
C THR A 20 9.97 14.91 -21.00
N ILE A 21 9.02 14.49 -20.16
CA ILE A 21 9.22 13.41 -19.20
C ILE A 21 8.36 12.25 -19.66
N LYS A 22 8.99 11.11 -19.92
CA LYS A 22 8.31 9.86 -20.26
C LYS A 22 8.36 8.92 -19.07
N GLY A 23 7.26 8.24 -18.83
CA GLY A 23 7.20 7.19 -17.83
C GLY A 23 6.29 6.06 -18.25
N LYS A 24 6.45 4.93 -17.57
CA LYS A 24 5.69 3.71 -17.81
C LYS A 24 5.26 3.11 -16.47
N LEU A 25 3.98 2.82 -16.36
CA LEU A 25 3.41 2.03 -15.28
C LEU A 25 3.52 0.55 -15.63
N ASP A 26 4.24 -0.20 -14.81
CA ASP A 26 4.40 -1.64 -14.94
C ASP A 26 3.60 -2.36 -13.85
N LEU A 27 2.64 -3.17 -14.28
CA LEU A 27 1.77 -3.98 -13.42
C LEU A 27 2.02 -5.46 -13.72
N PRO A 28 2.96 -6.13 -13.03
CA PRO A 28 3.37 -7.50 -13.35
C PRO A 28 2.24 -8.54 -13.19
N PHE A 29 1.28 -8.30 -12.30
CA PHE A 29 0.23 -9.28 -12.00
C PHE A 29 -1.13 -8.98 -12.65
N VAL A 30 -1.29 -7.81 -13.29
CA VAL A 30 -2.58 -7.33 -13.80
C VAL A 30 -2.42 -6.65 -15.14
N ASN A 31 -3.23 -7.04 -16.12
CA ASN A 31 -3.30 -6.31 -17.39
C ASN A 31 -3.98 -4.95 -17.19
N ILE A 32 -3.35 -3.89 -17.69
CA ILE A 32 -3.90 -2.54 -17.64
C ILE A 32 -5.16 -2.49 -18.51
N SER A 33 -6.29 -2.20 -17.87
CA SER A 33 -7.59 -2.05 -18.52
C SER A 33 -8.01 -0.58 -18.57
N ASN A 34 -9.04 -0.26 -19.37
CA ASN A 34 -9.61 1.09 -19.45
C ASN A 34 -10.04 1.65 -18.08
N PHE A 35 -10.45 0.76 -17.17
CA PHE A 35 -10.79 1.14 -15.80
C PHE A 35 -9.56 1.62 -15.03
N SER A 36 -8.46 0.86 -15.09
CA SER A 36 -7.18 1.19 -14.46
C SER A 36 -6.61 2.51 -15.01
N ILE A 37 -6.78 2.74 -16.31
CA ILE A 37 -6.39 3.98 -17.00
C ILE A 37 -7.12 5.19 -16.43
N SER A 38 -8.43 5.10 -16.25
CA SER A 38 -9.25 6.22 -15.75
C SER A 38 -8.99 6.58 -14.28
N ARG A 39 -8.47 5.63 -13.50
CA ARG A 39 -8.29 5.73 -12.04
C ARG A 39 -6.85 5.91 -11.60
N THR A 40 -5.93 5.97 -12.55
CA THR A 40 -4.51 6.20 -12.31
C THR A 40 -4.09 7.50 -12.97
N TYR A 41 -3.41 8.35 -12.21
CA TYR A 41 -2.94 9.64 -12.70
C TYR A 41 -1.60 10.01 -12.07
N PHE A 42 -0.87 10.83 -12.81
CA PHE A 42 0.41 11.35 -12.42
C PHE A 42 0.32 12.87 -12.41
N SER A 43 0.83 13.50 -11.36
CA SER A 43 0.91 14.95 -11.29
C SER A 43 2.34 15.38 -11.14
N LEU A 44 2.72 16.37 -11.93
CA LEU A 44 4.04 16.98 -11.92
C LEU A 44 3.91 18.39 -11.35
N TYR A 45 4.76 18.71 -10.38
CA TYR A 45 4.78 20.02 -9.71
C TYR A 45 6.20 20.57 -9.67
N GLN A 46 6.39 21.81 -10.10
CA GLN A 46 7.68 22.48 -10.03
C GLN A 46 7.97 22.97 -8.62
N ILE A 47 9.18 22.74 -8.12
CA ILE A 47 9.63 23.21 -6.81
C ILE A 47 10.93 23.99 -6.94
N GLY A 48 11.04 25.08 -6.18
CA GLY A 48 12.23 25.92 -6.18
C GLY A 48 12.47 26.63 -7.50
N ASN A 49 13.20 27.75 -7.43
CA ASN A 49 13.73 28.53 -8.56
C ASN A 49 12.90 28.42 -9.85
N TYR A 50 11.72 29.04 -9.91
CA TYR A 50 10.88 29.06 -11.09
C TYR A 50 10.88 30.48 -11.66
N SER A 51 11.09 30.62 -12.98
CA SER A 51 11.18 31.94 -13.63
C SER A 51 9.84 32.68 -13.74
N THR A 52 8.72 31.97 -13.53
CA THR A 52 7.36 32.51 -13.54
C THR A 52 6.94 33.00 -12.14
N ASN A 53 5.83 33.74 -12.02
CA ASN A 53 5.30 34.10 -10.70
C ASN A 53 4.67 32.91 -9.96
N GLU A 54 4.24 31.89 -10.71
CA GLU A 54 3.60 30.69 -10.18
C GLU A 54 4.38 29.43 -10.60
N PRO A 55 4.46 28.42 -9.72
CA PRO A 55 5.09 27.15 -10.05
C PRO A 55 4.26 26.38 -11.08
N TYR A 56 4.94 25.71 -12.01
CA TYR A 56 4.27 24.86 -12.99
C TYR A 56 3.61 23.65 -12.33
N TYR A 57 2.36 23.37 -12.73
CA TYR A 57 1.62 22.19 -12.33
C TYR A 57 0.91 21.58 -13.53
N LYS A 58 1.03 20.26 -13.70
CA LYS A 58 0.32 19.50 -14.74
C LYS A 58 -0.07 18.12 -14.22
N LYS A 59 -1.24 17.65 -14.64
CA LYS A 59 -1.74 16.30 -14.36
C LYS A 59 -1.91 15.56 -15.68
N THR A 60 -1.47 14.30 -15.72
CA THR A 60 -1.62 13.40 -16.86
C THR A 60 -2.15 12.04 -16.41
N GLY A 61 -2.82 11.33 -17.31
CA GLY A 61 -3.26 9.95 -17.10
C GLY A 61 -2.37 8.96 -17.86
N LEU A 62 -2.73 7.69 -17.80
CA LEU A 62 -2.18 6.69 -18.72
C LEU A 62 -2.73 6.94 -20.14
N GLN A 63 -1.88 6.80 -21.15
CA GLN A 63 -2.22 7.00 -22.55
C GLN A 63 -2.66 5.69 -23.22
N ASP A 64 -1.98 4.59 -22.87
CA ASP A 64 -2.12 3.30 -23.53
C ASP A 64 -2.35 2.16 -22.52
N SER A 65 -2.79 1.01 -23.03
CA SER A 65 -2.82 -0.26 -22.29
C SER A 65 -1.42 -0.79 -21.94
N ASP A 66 -0.37 -0.25 -22.55
CA ASP A 66 1.02 -0.57 -22.20
C ASP A 66 1.51 0.21 -20.96
N GLY A 67 0.68 1.11 -20.43
CA GLY A 67 0.99 1.86 -19.21
C GLY A 67 1.82 3.12 -19.43
N ASN A 68 1.95 3.60 -20.67
CA ASN A 68 2.73 4.79 -20.98
C ASN A 68 2.04 6.07 -20.47
N PHE A 69 2.84 7.02 -19.99
CA PHE A 69 2.39 8.38 -19.71
C PHE A 69 3.50 9.39 -20.05
N GLU A 70 3.09 10.60 -20.42
CA GLU A 70 4.04 11.65 -20.82
C GLU A 70 3.61 13.03 -20.31
N PHE A 71 4.61 13.82 -19.93
CA PHE A 71 4.50 15.26 -19.76
C PHE A 71 5.31 15.96 -20.85
N SER A 72 4.61 16.63 -21.76
CA SER A 72 5.20 17.44 -22.83
C SER A 72 5.20 18.94 -22.49
N ASN A 73 6.10 19.68 -23.14
CA ASN A 73 6.26 21.14 -23.05
C ASN A 73 6.56 21.61 -21.62
N LEU A 74 7.62 21.07 -21.01
CA LEU A 74 8.04 21.45 -19.67
C LEU A 74 8.82 22.79 -19.68
N PRO A 75 8.49 23.74 -18.80
CA PRO A 75 9.25 24.97 -18.67
C PRO A 75 10.58 24.67 -17.96
N ILE A 76 11.70 25.02 -18.59
CA ILE A 76 13.04 24.86 -18.01
C ILE A 76 13.69 26.24 -17.92
N ASN A 77 14.33 26.50 -16.79
CA ASN A 77 15.11 27.71 -16.59
C ASN A 77 16.29 27.69 -17.55
N SER A 78 16.50 28.81 -18.24
CA SER A 78 17.63 28.97 -19.14
C SER A 78 18.76 29.68 -18.41
N GLY A 79 19.97 29.12 -18.46
CA GLY A 79 21.15 29.67 -17.81
C GLY A 79 22.20 28.61 -17.53
N ILE A 80 23.47 29.03 -17.46
CA ILE A 80 24.57 28.10 -17.22
C ILE A 80 24.45 27.53 -15.81
N ASN A 81 24.34 26.20 -15.70
CA ASN A 81 24.14 25.48 -14.44
C ASN A 81 22.83 25.81 -13.70
N GLU A 82 21.87 26.44 -14.37
CA GLU A 82 20.53 26.61 -13.81
C GLU A 82 19.82 25.25 -13.70
N THR A 83 19.22 25.03 -12.54
CA THR A 83 18.53 23.78 -12.22
C THR A 83 17.03 24.01 -12.11
N THR A 84 16.23 23.21 -12.80
CA THR A 84 14.79 23.11 -12.54
C THR A 84 14.46 21.79 -11.89
N HIS A 85 13.68 21.87 -10.82
CA HIS A 85 13.25 20.71 -10.07
C HIS A 85 11.75 20.51 -10.26
N PHE A 86 11.38 19.29 -10.61
CA PHE A 86 10.01 18.83 -10.63
C PHE A 86 9.83 17.68 -9.67
N VAL A 87 8.65 17.59 -9.07
CA VAL A 87 8.23 16.46 -8.28
C VAL A 87 7.10 15.76 -9.01
N LEU A 88 7.35 14.51 -9.35
CA LEU A 88 6.34 13.61 -9.89
C LEU A 88 5.69 12.83 -8.75
N TYR A 89 4.36 12.90 -8.70
CA TYR A 89 3.52 12.14 -7.79
C TYR A 89 2.75 11.09 -8.59
N SER A 90 2.93 9.82 -8.20
CA SER A 90 2.19 8.71 -8.79
C SER A 90 0.98 8.36 -7.92
N THR A 91 -0.23 8.41 -8.46
CA THR A 91 -1.44 8.09 -7.70
C THR A 91 -2.33 7.12 -8.46
N SER A 92 -2.79 6.09 -7.77
CA SER A 92 -3.87 5.22 -8.24
C SER A 92 -4.91 5.05 -7.14
N LEU A 93 -6.17 4.90 -7.55
CA LEU A 93 -7.23 4.49 -6.64
C LEU A 93 -7.16 2.98 -6.36
N ASP A 94 -6.85 2.17 -7.37
CA ASP A 94 -6.97 0.71 -7.20
C ASP A 94 -5.67 0.06 -6.70
N PHE A 95 -4.52 0.67 -6.94
CA PHE A 95 -3.20 0.12 -6.62
C PHE A 95 -2.38 1.00 -5.67
N ASN A 96 -1.52 0.37 -4.87
CA ASN A 96 -0.47 1.08 -4.16
C ASN A 96 0.78 1.13 -5.04
N LEU A 97 1.16 2.32 -5.49
CA LEU A 97 2.27 2.53 -6.40
C LEU A 97 3.59 2.83 -5.68
N LYS A 98 4.70 2.39 -6.28
CA LYS A 98 6.07 2.73 -5.91
C LYS A 98 6.90 3.01 -7.17
N PRO A 99 7.83 3.96 -7.14
CA PRO A 99 7.98 4.98 -6.11
C PRO A 99 6.80 5.98 -6.14
N ASN A 100 6.35 6.40 -4.96
CA ASN A 100 5.21 7.34 -4.83
C ASN A 100 5.60 8.77 -5.23
N ARG A 101 6.82 9.18 -4.86
CA ARG A 101 7.38 10.51 -5.11
C ARG A 101 8.73 10.36 -5.81
N ILE A 102 8.91 11.10 -6.89
CA ILE A 102 10.16 11.15 -7.65
C ILE A 102 10.55 12.61 -7.82
N LEU A 103 11.77 12.96 -7.43
CA LEU A 103 12.37 14.25 -7.74
C LEU A 103 13.04 14.14 -9.10
N ILE A 104 12.73 15.05 -10.01
CA ILE A 104 13.32 15.14 -11.33
C ILE A 104 14.07 16.46 -11.40
N GLU A 105 15.36 16.39 -11.67
CA GLU A 105 16.26 17.52 -11.81
C GLU A 105 16.64 17.66 -13.28
N PHE A 106 16.42 18.83 -13.85
CA PHE A 106 17.00 19.23 -15.12
C PHE A 106 18.07 20.27 -14.86
N LYS A 107 19.24 20.08 -15.45
CA LYS A 107 20.35 21.01 -15.37
C LYS A 107 20.87 21.32 -16.76
N GLU A 108 20.94 22.61 -17.09
CA GLU A 108 21.56 23.08 -18.33
C GLU A 108 23.08 23.14 -18.18
N LEU A 109 23.80 22.42 -19.03
CA LEU A 109 25.26 22.41 -19.06
C LEU A 109 25.80 23.62 -19.85
N GLU A 110 27.09 23.90 -19.68
CA GLU A 110 27.81 24.96 -20.41
C GLU A 110 27.74 24.80 -21.93
N ASN A 111 27.58 23.56 -22.42
CA ASN A 111 27.41 23.25 -23.84
C ASN A 111 25.98 23.48 -24.36
N GLY A 112 25.06 23.97 -23.52
CA GLY A 112 23.64 24.19 -23.84
C GLY A 112 22.78 22.93 -23.87
N THR A 113 23.36 21.76 -23.56
CA THR A 113 22.66 20.47 -23.44
C THR A 113 21.99 20.39 -22.07
N ILE A 114 20.79 19.82 -22.04
CA ILE A 114 20.05 19.62 -20.79
C ILE A 114 20.35 18.20 -20.30
N THR A 115 20.88 18.08 -19.08
CA THR A 115 20.97 16.79 -18.38
C THR A 115 19.75 16.61 -17.50
N SER A 116 19.22 15.39 -17.48
CA SER A 116 18.09 15.00 -16.65
C SER A 116 18.52 13.93 -15.67
N LYS A 117 18.07 14.05 -14.42
CA LYS A 117 18.26 13.06 -13.36
C LYS A 117 16.96 12.86 -12.62
N ALA A 118 16.71 11.62 -12.19
CA ALA A 118 15.57 11.29 -11.35
C ALA A 118 16.05 10.67 -10.04
N PHE A 119 15.37 10.98 -8.95
CA PHE A 119 15.68 10.49 -7.62
C PHE A 119 14.43 10.01 -6.92
N LYS A 120 14.54 8.87 -6.24
CA LYS A 120 13.47 8.30 -5.44
C LYS A 120 13.32 9.05 -4.13
N ASN A 121 12.09 9.40 -3.77
CA ASN A 121 11.79 9.87 -2.43
C ASN A 121 10.57 9.14 -1.83
N PHE A 122 10.40 9.27 -0.52
CA PHE A 122 9.25 8.77 0.22
C PHE A 122 8.48 9.92 0.88
N PHE A 123 7.25 9.61 1.30
CA PHE A 123 6.40 10.60 1.95
C PHE A 123 6.98 11.03 3.29
N GLY A 124 7.07 12.35 3.54
CA GLY A 124 7.54 12.91 4.80
C GLY A 124 9.05 13.14 4.90
N ARG A 125 9.85 12.81 3.86
CA ARG A 125 11.27 13.17 3.77
C ARG A 125 11.48 14.39 2.88
N GLU A 126 12.38 15.27 3.29
CA GLU A 126 12.80 16.44 2.54
C GLU A 126 13.53 16.05 1.25
N TYR A 127 13.36 16.83 0.19
CA TYR A 127 14.01 16.57 -1.11
C TYR A 127 15.45 17.01 -1.13
N PHE A 128 15.74 18.12 -0.45
CA PHE A 128 17.05 18.73 -0.38
C PHE A 128 17.48 18.71 1.08
N PRO A 129 18.77 18.44 1.35
CA PRO A 129 19.27 18.51 2.71
C PRO A 129 19.29 19.94 3.21
N SER A 130 19.20 20.11 4.53
CA SER A 130 19.40 21.40 5.17
C SER A 130 20.84 21.88 4.98
N ASN A 131 21.03 23.17 4.74
CA ASN A 131 22.34 23.78 4.44
C ASN A 131 23.38 23.59 5.57
N ASP A 132 22.93 23.31 6.79
CA ASP A 132 23.79 23.18 7.97
C ASP A 132 24.47 21.80 8.08
N ILE A 133 24.08 20.84 7.23
CA ILE A 133 24.58 19.47 7.29
C ILE A 133 25.81 19.34 6.38
N ILE A 134 26.97 19.02 6.97
CA ILE A 134 28.28 18.96 6.27
C ILE A 134 28.31 17.81 5.23
N HIS A 135 27.74 16.66 5.58
CA HIS A 135 27.68 15.47 4.71
C HIS A 135 26.27 14.89 4.72
N PRO A 136 25.35 15.48 3.95
CA PRO A 136 23.97 15.04 3.96
C PRO A 136 23.78 13.70 3.25
N GLU A 137 22.73 12.99 3.64
CA GLU A 137 22.29 11.79 2.94
C GLU A 137 21.65 12.18 1.59
N HIS A 138 22.15 11.60 0.50
CA HIS A 138 21.62 11.83 -0.83
C HIS A 138 20.47 10.85 -1.16
N LEU A 139 19.54 11.32 -2.00
CA LEU A 139 18.46 10.48 -2.51
C LEU A 139 19.01 9.43 -3.50
N GLU A 140 18.39 8.27 -3.53
CA GLU A 140 18.73 7.19 -4.47
C GLU A 140 18.36 7.60 -5.90
N ALA A 141 19.32 7.59 -6.82
CA ALA A 141 19.09 7.90 -8.22
C ALA A 141 18.33 6.77 -8.93
N ILE A 142 17.42 7.13 -9.83
CA ILE A 142 16.68 6.21 -10.69
C ILE A 142 17.02 6.54 -12.15
N GLU A 143 17.08 5.50 -12.99
CA GLU A 143 17.23 5.64 -14.43
C GLU A 143 16.00 6.32 -15.05
N MET A 144 16.24 7.36 -15.86
CA MET A 144 15.18 8.10 -16.56
C MET A 144 15.06 7.71 -18.03
N GLU A 145 16.14 7.20 -18.63
CA GLU A 145 16.18 6.77 -20.03
C GLU A 145 16.05 5.23 -20.10
N PRO A 146 15.14 4.67 -20.90
CA PRO A 146 14.26 5.32 -21.88
C PRO A 146 12.96 5.92 -21.30
N TYR A 147 12.55 5.51 -20.10
CA TYR A 147 11.38 6.02 -19.38
C TYR A 147 11.51 5.75 -17.88
N ILE A 148 10.83 6.58 -17.07
CA ILE A 148 10.72 6.37 -15.63
C ILE A 148 9.73 5.24 -15.34
N THR A 149 10.20 4.17 -14.69
CA THR A 149 9.35 3.02 -14.36
C THR A 149 8.67 3.20 -13.00
N ILE A 150 7.35 3.05 -12.97
CA ILE A 150 6.54 3.04 -11.76
C ILE A 150 5.89 1.66 -11.67
N SER A 151 5.95 1.03 -10.50
CA SER A 151 5.47 -0.32 -10.26
C SER A 151 4.52 -0.36 -9.05
N GLU A 152 3.89 -1.51 -8.81
CA GLU A 152 3.09 -1.74 -7.62
C GLU A 152 3.92 -2.17 -6.40
N VAL A 153 3.43 -1.91 -5.20
CA VAL A 153 4.10 -2.34 -3.97
C VAL A 153 4.00 -3.87 -3.82
N ASN A 154 5.14 -4.56 -3.89
CA ASN A 154 5.21 -6.03 -3.81
C ASN A 154 4.41 -6.67 -2.67
N MET A 155 4.40 -6.06 -1.48
CA MET A 155 3.73 -6.63 -0.30
C MET A 155 2.23 -6.36 -0.27
N ALA A 156 1.78 -5.26 -0.90
CA ALA A 156 0.39 -4.80 -0.87
C ALA A 156 0.05 -4.11 -2.19
N PRO A 157 -0.05 -4.86 -3.30
CA PRO A 157 -0.24 -4.29 -4.64
C PRO A 157 -1.59 -3.56 -4.77
N TYR A 158 -2.64 -4.14 -4.19
CA TYR A 158 -4.00 -3.58 -4.24
C TYR A 158 -4.28 -2.67 -3.04
N ARG A 159 -5.09 -1.63 -3.30
CA ARG A 159 -5.58 -0.75 -2.26
C ARG A 159 -6.83 -1.33 -1.60
N SER A 160 -6.67 -1.81 -0.36
CA SER A 160 -7.78 -2.37 0.41
C SER A 160 -8.62 -1.26 1.07
N TYR A 161 -9.72 -0.89 0.42
CA TYR A 161 -10.68 0.08 0.98
C TYR A 161 -11.62 -0.52 2.02
N PHE A 162 -11.80 -1.84 1.98
CA PHE A 162 -12.68 -2.56 2.88
C PHE A 162 -11.87 -3.35 3.88
N GLN A 163 -12.17 -3.16 5.16
CA GLN A 163 -11.68 -4.02 6.21
C GLN A 163 -12.73 -5.10 6.48
N VAL A 164 -12.36 -6.37 6.26
CA VAL A 164 -13.23 -7.48 6.61
C VAL A 164 -13.33 -7.52 8.14
N ARG A 165 -14.56 -7.52 8.67
CA ARG A 165 -14.77 -7.65 10.11
C ARG A 165 -14.30 -9.02 10.56
N ASN A 166 -13.40 -9.06 11.54
CA ASN A 166 -13.08 -10.29 12.24
C ASN A 166 -14.36 -10.80 12.92
N VAL A 167 -14.93 -11.86 12.38
CA VAL A 167 -16.01 -12.62 13.01
C VAL A 167 -15.53 -13.07 14.38
N GLY A 168 -16.24 -12.70 15.45
CA GLY A 168 -15.79 -12.96 16.83
C GLY A 168 -15.56 -14.45 17.11
N ILE A 169 -14.94 -14.79 18.25
CA ILE A 169 -14.59 -16.18 18.66
C ILE A 169 -15.81 -17.13 18.67
N LEU A 170 -17.02 -16.58 18.79
CA LEU A 170 -18.28 -17.34 18.73
C LEU A 170 -18.80 -17.57 17.31
N GLN A 171 -18.29 -16.83 16.32
CA GLN A 171 -18.67 -16.90 14.91
C GLN A 171 -17.58 -17.53 14.03
N SER A 172 -16.30 -17.48 14.44
CA SER A 172 -15.20 -18.21 13.82
C SER A 172 -14.36 -18.99 14.84
N GLY A 173 -13.85 -20.15 14.41
CA GLY A 173 -13.00 -21.02 15.23
C GLY A 173 -13.72 -22.23 15.85
N PRO A 174 -13.03 -23.00 16.71
CA PRO A 174 -13.55 -24.27 17.25
C PRO A 174 -14.83 -24.11 18.06
N LEU A 175 -14.93 -23.03 18.85
CA LEU A 175 -16.13 -22.72 19.65
C LEU A 175 -17.33 -22.37 18.76
N ALA A 176 -17.11 -21.61 17.69
CA ALA A 176 -18.12 -21.34 16.68
C ALA A 176 -18.59 -22.62 15.97
N SER A 177 -17.67 -23.55 15.67
CA SER A 177 -18.02 -24.85 15.06
C SER A 177 -18.91 -25.70 15.97
N ILE A 178 -18.69 -25.64 17.30
CA ILE A 178 -19.50 -26.34 18.29
C ILE A 178 -20.88 -25.71 18.40
N LEU A 179 -20.96 -24.38 18.47
CA LEU A 179 -22.23 -23.65 18.61
C LEU A 179 -23.09 -23.71 17.34
N ASN A 180 -22.48 -23.69 16.15
CA ASN A 180 -23.20 -23.75 14.87
C ASN A 180 -23.70 -25.16 14.52
N SER A 181 -23.24 -26.21 15.21
CA SER A 181 -23.67 -27.59 14.96
C SER A 181 -24.60 -28.07 16.07
N ARG A 182 -25.87 -28.34 15.71
CA ARG A 182 -26.92 -28.81 16.66
C ARG A 182 -26.49 -30.07 17.43
N TRP A 183 -25.72 -30.95 16.80
CA TRP A 183 -25.24 -32.20 17.41
C TRP A 183 -24.06 -31.97 18.35
N LYS A 184 -23.11 -31.10 17.97
CA LYS A 184 -21.95 -30.79 18.83
C LYS A 184 -22.38 -29.99 20.06
N SER A 185 -23.30 -29.04 19.91
CA SER A 185 -23.84 -28.29 21.04
C SER A 185 -24.63 -29.19 21.99
N ALA A 186 -25.44 -30.13 21.48
CA ALA A 186 -26.13 -31.13 22.30
C ALA A 186 -25.16 -32.04 23.06
N ALA A 187 -24.07 -32.47 22.43
CA ALA A 187 -23.03 -33.29 23.07
C ALA A 187 -22.35 -32.53 24.22
N VAL A 188 -21.96 -31.27 23.99
CA VAL A 188 -21.34 -30.43 25.03
C VAL A 188 -22.31 -30.16 26.19
N LEU A 189 -23.57 -29.85 25.90
CA LEU A 189 -24.60 -29.64 26.92
C LEU A 189 -24.80 -30.89 27.77
N SER A 190 -24.81 -32.07 27.13
CA SER A 190 -24.96 -33.35 27.82
C SER A 190 -23.79 -33.62 28.76
N VAL A 191 -22.56 -33.33 28.35
CA VAL A 191 -21.37 -33.48 29.21
C VAL A 191 -21.45 -32.54 30.42
N ILE A 192 -21.87 -31.28 30.22
CA ILE A 192 -22.04 -30.31 31.30
C ILE A 192 -23.12 -30.77 32.28
N LEU A 193 -24.26 -31.26 31.77
CA LEU A 193 -25.33 -31.80 32.59
C LEU A 193 -24.88 -33.02 33.39
N LEU A 194 -24.15 -33.96 32.77
CA LEU A 194 -23.60 -35.13 33.47
C LEU A 194 -22.61 -34.75 34.58
N ALA A 195 -21.82 -33.69 34.38
CA ALA A 195 -20.89 -33.21 35.39
C ALA A 195 -21.59 -32.54 36.58
N ILE A 196 -22.69 -31.82 36.32
CA ILE A 196 -23.45 -31.08 37.35
C ILE A 196 -24.51 -31.96 38.03
N PHE A 197 -24.97 -33.02 37.36
CA PHE A 197 -26.04 -33.89 37.83
C PHE A 197 -25.80 -34.48 39.24
N PRO A 198 -24.60 -35.00 39.60
CA PRO A 198 -24.35 -35.52 40.95
C PRO A 198 -24.55 -34.47 42.04
N PHE A 199 -24.15 -33.21 41.77
CA PHE A 199 -24.29 -32.11 42.72
C PHE A 199 -25.76 -31.71 42.91
N LEU A 200 -26.56 -31.77 41.84
CA LEU A 200 -28.00 -31.54 41.93
C LEU A 200 -28.69 -32.66 42.71
N VAL A 201 -28.38 -33.93 42.43
CA VAL A 201 -28.97 -35.08 43.13
C VAL A 201 -28.64 -35.05 44.62
N GLU A 202 -27.40 -34.73 44.99
CA GLU A 202 -27.00 -34.62 46.41
C GLU A 202 -27.76 -33.52 47.16
N LYS A 203 -28.19 -32.46 46.46
CA LYS A 203 -28.94 -31.36 47.06
C LYS A 203 -30.46 -31.59 47.10
N PHE A 204 -31.03 -32.28 46.10
CA PHE A 204 -32.47 -32.52 46.02
C PHE A 204 -32.92 -33.80 46.73
N ASP A 205 -32.07 -34.82 46.83
CA ASP A 205 -32.38 -36.06 47.55
C ASP A 205 -31.14 -36.60 48.30
N PRO A 206 -30.88 -36.05 49.51
CA PRO A 206 -29.70 -36.38 50.31
C PRO A 206 -29.77 -37.79 50.92
N GLU A 207 -30.95 -38.40 51.00
CA GLU A 207 -31.13 -39.71 51.62
C GLU A 207 -30.71 -40.84 50.68
N THR A 208 -31.11 -40.77 49.41
CA THR A 208 -30.67 -41.74 48.38
C THR A 208 -29.18 -41.63 48.10
N THR A 209 -28.59 -40.43 48.12
CA THR A 209 -27.13 -40.28 47.94
C THR A 209 -26.33 -40.88 49.09
N LYS A 210 -26.80 -40.79 50.34
CA LYS A 210 -26.16 -41.46 51.49
C LYS A 210 -26.22 -42.99 51.36
N ALA A 211 -27.36 -43.54 50.96
CA ALA A 211 -27.53 -44.97 50.73
C ALA A 211 -26.59 -45.47 49.61
N MET A 212 -26.52 -44.76 48.48
CA MET A 212 -25.62 -45.11 47.37
C MET A 212 -24.14 -44.99 47.75
N LYS A 213 -23.74 -43.98 48.54
CA LYS A 213 -22.36 -43.85 49.04
C LYS A 213 -22.00 -45.01 49.98
N GLN A 214 -22.92 -45.45 50.85
CA GLN A 214 -22.71 -46.59 51.75
C GLN A 214 -22.56 -47.91 50.97
N GLU A 215 -23.37 -48.14 49.93
CA GLU A 215 -23.24 -49.30 49.06
C GLU A 215 -21.95 -49.30 48.23
N ALA A 216 -21.55 -48.13 47.70
CA ALA A 216 -20.30 -47.98 46.98
C ALA A 216 -19.09 -48.26 47.88
N LEU A 217 -19.12 -47.82 49.13
CA LEU A 217 -18.11 -48.14 50.14
C LEU A 217 -18.10 -49.63 50.49
N ALA A 218 -19.27 -50.25 50.63
CA ALA A 218 -19.38 -51.69 50.88
C ALA A 218 -18.82 -52.51 49.71
N LYS A 219 -19.09 -52.12 48.46
CA LYS A 219 -18.53 -52.76 47.26
C LYS A 219 -17.01 -52.57 47.16
N LYS A 220 -16.48 -51.38 47.45
CA LYS A 220 -15.03 -51.14 47.51
C LYS A 220 -14.34 -52.00 48.57
N ARG A 221 -14.93 -52.10 49.76
CA ARG A 221 -14.42 -52.95 50.85
C ARG A 221 -14.41 -54.42 50.46
N LYS A 222 -15.48 -54.91 49.80
CA LYS A 222 -15.55 -56.28 49.27
C LYS A 222 -14.47 -56.54 48.21
N ASN A 223 -14.28 -55.64 47.25
CA ASN A 223 -13.24 -55.79 46.22
C ASN A 223 -11.82 -55.81 46.81
N ILE A 224 -11.53 -54.97 47.81
CA ILE A 224 -10.23 -54.97 48.51
C ILE A 224 -10.02 -56.29 49.27
N SER A 225 -11.07 -56.84 49.89
CA SER A 225 -10.97 -58.13 50.60
C SER A 225 -10.78 -59.34 49.67
N ILE A 226 -11.24 -59.25 48.42
CA ILE A 226 -11.05 -60.31 47.40
C ILE A 226 -9.64 -60.24 46.80
N LEU A 227 -9.03 -59.05 46.76
CA LEU A 227 -7.67 -58.85 46.23
C LEU A 227 -6.56 -59.29 47.21
N HIS A 228 -6.90 -59.49 48.49
CA HIS A 228 -6.00 -59.95 49.56
C HIS A 228 -6.18 -61.44 49.90
N ARG A 229 -6.82 -62.22 49.02
CA ARG A 229 -7.03 -63.66 49.13
C ARG A 229 -6.39 -64.36 47.94
#